data_AF-A0A820LB78-F1
#
_entry.id   AF-A0A820LB78-F1
#
_cell.length_a   1.000
_cell.length_b   1.000
_cell.length_c   1.000
_cell.angle_alpha   90.00
_cell.angle_beta   90.00
_cell.angle_gamma   90.00
#
_symmetry.space_group_name_H-M   'P 1'
#
loop_
_entity.id
_entity.type
_entity.pdbx_description
1 polymer ?
#
loop_
_entity_poly.entity_id
_entity_poly.type
_entity_poly.pdbx_seq_one_letter_code
_entity_poly.pdbx_strand_id
1 'polypeptide(L)'
;YIQNGFVNLLEKVFVNKINKNKIELNTIVKQISIDEQQQYVNITMLKNNSQELLVYQAKHVVCTQSLGCLKQSMHEMFIPPLPYAKQVSIQKLGFGTINKIFLVFSQPFWDVDFERFHFLWNTNRSNIEWKLKCFINTPYDSQWCKSISSFYVHHLLSNVLVTEISGENSKYIEQIPDELLLLGFQELLCHFYPDNESPIAKQIIRSQ
;
A
#
# COMPACT_ATOMS: atom_id res chain seq x y z
N TYR A 1 17.93 6.15 3.52
CA TYR A 1 17.29 4.88 3.90
C TYR A 1 17.59 4.58 5.36
N ILE A 2 16.69 3.90 6.09
CA ILE A 2 16.95 3.48 7.48
C ILE A 2 17.53 2.07 7.46
N GLN A 3 18.83 1.97 7.78
CA GLN A 3 19.54 0.69 7.81
C GLN A 3 18.83 -0.27 8.78
N ASN A 4 18.50 -1.47 8.27
CA ASN A 4 17.70 -2.52 8.95
C ASN A 4 16.18 -2.27 9.03
N GLY A 5 15.63 -1.36 8.23
CA GLY A 5 14.19 -1.19 8.06
C GLY A 5 13.53 -0.29 9.11
N PHE A 6 12.47 0.39 8.69
CA PHE A 6 11.76 1.39 9.51
C PHE A 6 11.05 0.78 10.74
N VAL A 7 10.60 -0.48 10.63
CA VAL A 7 9.94 -1.21 11.73
C VAL A 7 10.87 -1.33 12.94
N ASN A 8 12.14 -1.66 12.73
CA ASN A 8 13.12 -1.76 13.81
C ASN A 8 13.35 -0.42 14.54
N LEU A 9 13.25 0.71 13.81
CA LEU A 9 13.28 2.04 14.44
C LEU A 9 12.04 2.25 15.31
N LEU A 10 10.85 1.94 14.79
CA LEU A 10 9.59 2.08 15.54
C LEU A 10 9.60 1.24 16.81
N GLU A 11 10.08 0.00 16.73
CA GLU A 11 10.19 -0.90 17.88
C GLU A 11 11.11 -0.31 18.96
N LYS A 12 12.32 0.12 18.57
CA LYS A 12 13.31 0.66 19.51
C LYS A 12 12.89 1.98 20.14
N VAL A 13 12.30 2.88 19.35
CA VAL A 13 12.01 4.25 19.80
C VAL A 13 10.69 4.34 20.55
N PHE A 14 9.68 3.57 20.15
CA PHE A 14 8.32 3.69 20.67
C PHE A 14 7.83 2.42 21.35
N VAL A 15 7.74 1.29 20.62
CA VAL A 15 7.05 0.08 21.12
C VAL A 15 7.71 -0.46 22.39
N ASN A 16 9.04 -0.54 22.42
CA ASN A 16 9.77 -1.04 23.59
C ASN A 16 9.70 -0.10 24.81
N LYS A 17 9.30 1.15 24.62
CA LYS A 17 9.06 2.12 25.72
C LYS A 17 7.63 2.08 26.24
N ILE A 18 6.70 1.50 25.48
CA ILE A 18 5.32 1.30 25.88
C ILE A 18 5.21 -0.08 26.54
N ASN A 19 4.56 -0.18 27.68
CA ASN A 19 4.28 -1.47 28.29
C ASN A 19 3.40 -2.28 27.32
N LYS A 20 3.87 -3.46 26.88
CA LYS A 20 3.18 -4.32 25.91
C LYS A 20 1.74 -4.65 26.31
N ASN A 21 1.45 -4.69 27.62
CA ASN A 21 0.11 -4.93 28.16
C ASN A 21 -0.88 -3.77 27.91
N LYS A 22 -0.41 -2.63 27.39
CA LYS A 22 -1.24 -1.48 27.00
C LYS A 22 -1.52 -1.42 25.49
N ILE A 23 -0.99 -2.36 24.71
CA ILE A 23 -1.22 -2.46 23.27
C ILE A 23 -2.03 -3.72 23.00
N GLU A 24 -3.28 -3.53 22.59
CA GLU A 24 -4.16 -4.65 22.21
C GLU A 24 -4.17 -4.80 20.69
N LEU A 25 -3.36 -5.74 20.17
CA LEU A 25 -3.41 -6.14 18.77
C LEU A 25 -4.68 -6.96 18.47
N ASN A 26 -4.97 -7.13 17.17
CA ASN A 26 -6.15 -7.87 16.68
C ASN A 26 -7.48 -7.36 17.28
N THR A 27 -7.53 -6.08 17.63
CA THR A 27 -8.68 -5.43 18.27
C THR A 27 -9.13 -4.28 17.37
N ILE A 28 -10.28 -4.46 16.72
CA ILE A 28 -10.83 -3.51 15.75
C ILE A 28 -11.85 -2.63 16.47
N VAL A 29 -11.61 -1.32 16.53
CA VAL A 29 -12.60 -0.35 16.99
C VAL A 29 -13.71 -0.23 15.94
N LYS A 30 -14.95 -0.50 16.35
CA LYS A 30 -16.15 -0.38 15.51
C LYS A 30 -16.87 0.94 15.72
N GLN A 31 -16.92 1.41 16.96
CA GLN A 31 -17.65 2.62 17.31
C GLN A 31 -17.05 3.31 18.54
N ILE A 32 -17.16 4.64 18.56
CA ILE A 32 -16.75 5.53 19.62
C ILE A 32 -17.98 6.36 19.98
N SER A 33 -18.56 6.08 21.15
CA SER A 33 -19.77 6.72 21.65
C SER A 33 -19.47 7.57 22.88
N ILE A 34 -19.90 8.82 22.90
CA ILE A 34 -19.77 9.72 24.04
C ILE A 34 -21.03 9.61 24.90
N ASP A 35 -20.87 9.20 26.15
CA ASP A 35 -21.91 9.26 27.17
C ASP A 35 -21.85 10.61 27.88
N GLU A 36 -22.71 11.54 27.45
CA GLU A 36 -22.76 12.90 28.01
C GLU A 36 -23.20 12.91 29.48
N GLN A 37 -23.98 11.93 29.93
CA GLN A 37 -24.46 11.88 31.30
C GLN A 37 -23.35 11.42 32.25
N GLN A 38 -22.62 10.38 31.86
CA GLN A 38 -21.56 9.81 32.70
C GLN A 38 -20.18 10.42 32.45
N GLN A 39 -20.03 11.31 31.46
CA GLN A 39 -18.77 11.96 31.08
C GLN A 39 -17.68 10.95 30.71
N TYR A 40 -18.07 9.86 30.06
CA TYR A 40 -17.17 8.83 29.54
C TYR A 40 -17.34 8.64 28.04
N VAL A 41 -16.36 8.00 27.43
CA VAL A 41 -16.38 7.53 26.06
C VAL A 41 -16.39 6.00 26.07
N ASN A 42 -17.43 5.42 25.47
CA ASN A 42 -17.57 3.99 25.24
C ASN A 42 -16.95 3.65 23.88
N ILE A 43 -15.99 2.74 23.87
CA ILE A 43 -15.31 2.26 22.67
C ILE A 43 -15.74 0.82 22.44
N THR A 44 -16.56 0.60 21.41
CA THR A 44 -17.02 -0.73 21.01
C THR A 44 -16.00 -1.35 20.07
N MET A 45 -15.56 -2.58 20.40
CA MET A 45 -14.45 -3.25 19.73
C MET A 45 -14.78 -4.71 19.41
N LEU A 46 -14.06 -5.26 18.44
CA LEU A 46 -14.09 -6.67 18.04
C LEU A 46 -12.68 -7.27 18.19
N LYS A 47 -12.53 -8.38 18.90
CA LYS A 47 -11.21 -8.99 19.16
C LYS A 47 -11.05 -10.32 18.45
N ASN A 48 -9.95 -10.52 17.71
CA ASN A 48 -9.67 -11.75 16.98
C ASN A 48 -10.81 -12.21 16.04
N ASN A 49 -11.56 -11.28 15.45
CA ASN A 49 -12.77 -11.57 14.67
C ASN A 49 -13.82 -12.39 15.43
N SER A 50 -13.90 -12.24 16.76
CA SER A 50 -15.01 -12.78 17.57
C SER A 50 -16.36 -12.29 17.06
N GLN A 51 -17.44 -13.02 17.38
CA GLN A 51 -18.80 -12.51 17.19
C GLN A 51 -19.22 -11.58 18.33
N GLU A 52 -18.54 -11.66 19.48
CA GLU A 52 -18.82 -10.84 20.65
C GLU A 52 -18.16 -9.46 20.53
N LEU A 53 -18.96 -8.43 20.82
CA LEU A 53 -18.50 -7.05 20.94
C LEU A 53 -18.06 -6.77 22.37
N LEU A 54 -16.89 -6.17 22.52
CA LEU A 54 -16.36 -5.70 23.79
C LEU A 54 -16.55 -4.19 23.89
N VAL A 55 -16.80 -3.69 25.10
CA VAL A 55 -16.89 -2.25 25.37
C VAL A 55 -15.78 -1.86 26.34
N TYR A 56 -14.98 -0.88 25.94
CA TYR A 56 -13.98 -0.26 26.80
C TYR A 56 -14.42 1.16 27.15
N GLN A 57 -14.33 1.53 28.42
CA GLN A 57 -14.69 2.87 28.90
C GLN A 57 -13.45 3.70 29.17
N ALA A 58 -13.44 4.93 28.69
CA ALA A 58 -12.34 5.87 28.91
C ALA A 58 -12.86 7.28 29.16
N LYS A 59 -12.07 8.11 29.85
CA LYS A 59 -12.38 9.55 29.98
C LYS A 59 -12.07 10.33 28.70
N HIS A 60 -11.08 9.86 27.94
CA HIS A 60 -10.61 10.51 26.72
C HIS A 60 -10.22 9.47 25.67
N VAL A 61 -10.38 9.84 24.40
CA VAL A 61 -9.94 9.04 23.25
C VAL A 61 -9.08 9.89 22.33
N VAL A 62 -7.91 9.38 21.98
CA VAL A 62 -7.07 9.95 20.93
C VAL A 62 -7.26 9.10 19.68
N CYS A 63 -7.90 9.68 18.66
CA CYS A 63 -8.14 8.98 17.40
C CYS A 63 -6.96 9.19 16.44
N THR A 64 -6.26 8.11 16.09
CA THR A 64 -5.16 8.09 15.12
C THR A 64 -5.53 7.26 13.88
N GLN A 65 -6.81 7.12 13.58
CA GLN A 65 -7.27 6.43 12.37
C GLN A 65 -6.75 7.13 11.13
N SER A 66 -6.40 6.34 10.10
CA SER A 66 -5.98 6.91 8.82
C SER A 66 -7.14 7.72 8.22
N LEU A 67 -6.80 8.75 7.43
CA LEU A 67 -7.81 9.55 6.74
C LEU A 67 -8.68 8.69 5.82
N GLY A 68 -8.12 7.67 5.16
CA GLY A 68 -8.88 6.71 4.35
C GLY A 68 -9.95 5.96 5.16
N CYS A 69 -9.59 5.46 6.35
CA CYS A 69 -10.55 4.80 7.25
C CYS A 69 -11.67 5.77 7.69
N LEU A 70 -11.30 7.01 8.04
CA LEU A 70 -12.28 8.03 8.43
C LEU A 70 -13.22 8.37 7.27
N LYS A 71 -12.72 8.54 6.04
CA LYS A 71 -13.55 8.78 4.86
C LYS A 71 -14.58 7.66 4.64
N GLN A 72 -14.20 6.41 4.89
CA GLN A 72 -15.07 5.25 4.68
C GLN A 72 -16.11 5.08 5.79
N SER A 73 -15.76 5.37 7.05
CA SER A 73 -16.53 4.89 8.21
C SER A 73 -16.92 5.94 9.23
N MET A 74 -16.54 7.22 9.08
CA MET A 74 -16.79 8.24 10.11
C MET A 74 -18.28 8.42 10.48
N HIS A 75 -19.20 8.15 9.57
CA HIS A 75 -20.64 8.31 9.81
C HIS A 75 -21.19 7.24 10.78
N GLU A 76 -20.58 6.06 10.81
CA GLU A 76 -21.00 4.92 11.64
C GLU A 76 -20.12 4.81 12.90
N MET A 77 -18.88 5.27 12.80
CA MET A 77 -17.85 5.15 13.84
C MET A 77 -18.08 6.09 15.02
N PHE A 78 -18.70 7.26 14.85
CA PHE A 78 -18.83 8.28 15.90
C PHE A 78 -20.27 8.52 16.32
N ILE A 79 -20.54 8.42 17.62
CA ILE A 79 -21.80 8.79 18.25
C ILE A 79 -21.51 9.79 19.40
N PRO A 80 -22.04 11.02 19.39
CA PRO A 80 -22.72 11.66 18.28
C PRO A 80 -21.81 11.81 17.04
N PRO A 81 -22.38 12.07 15.85
CA PRO A 81 -21.60 12.34 14.66
C PRO A 81 -20.59 13.47 14.87
N LEU A 82 -19.44 13.40 14.19
CA LEU A 82 -18.45 14.47 14.23
C LEU A 82 -19.08 15.82 13.81
N PRO A 83 -18.62 16.96 14.35
CA PRO A 83 -19.09 18.28 13.89
C PRO A 83 -18.97 18.45 12.38
N TYR A 84 -19.94 19.12 11.76
CA TYR A 84 -20.03 19.29 10.30
C TYR A 84 -18.71 19.77 9.67
N ALA A 85 -18.05 20.75 10.30
CA ALA A 85 -16.76 21.24 9.83
C ALA A 85 -15.70 20.13 9.70
N LYS A 86 -15.62 19.20 10.66
CA LYS A 86 -14.69 18.06 10.60
C LYS A 86 -15.07 17.07 9.50
N GLN A 87 -16.37 16.79 9.33
CA GLN A 87 -16.84 15.91 8.26
C GLN A 87 -16.45 16.46 6.88
N VAL A 88 -16.68 17.77 6.66
CA VAL A 88 -16.32 18.45 5.41
C VAL A 88 -14.81 18.40 5.18
N SER A 89 -13.99 18.64 6.21
CA SER A 89 -12.53 18.53 6.08
C SER A 89 -12.09 17.11 5.72
N ILE A 90 -12.63 16.08 6.38
CA ILE A 90 -12.33 14.67 6.08
C ILE A 90 -12.71 14.34 4.64
N GLN A 91 -13.87 14.80 4.15
CA GLN A 91 -14.31 14.55 2.78
C GLN A 91 -13.45 15.27 1.74
N LYS A 92 -13.06 16.52 1.99
CA LYS A 92 -12.31 17.34 1.01
C LYS A 92 -10.82 17.04 0.92
N LEU A 93 -10.18 16.57 1.99
CA LEU A 93 -8.75 16.25 1.96
C LEU A 93 -8.49 15.06 1.02
N GLY A 94 -7.43 15.15 0.21
CA GLY A 94 -7.01 14.05 -0.65
C GLY A 94 -6.40 12.89 0.14
N PHE A 95 -6.71 11.66 -0.25
CA PHE A 95 -6.07 10.45 0.27
C PHE A 95 -5.82 9.50 -0.91
N GLY A 96 -4.56 9.38 -1.33
CA GLY A 96 -4.16 8.62 -2.51
C GLY A 96 -3.53 7.27 -2.16
N THR A 97 -3.44 6.40 -3.15
CA THR A 97 -2.79 5.08 -3.05
C THR A 97 -1.45 5.13 -3.79
N ILE A 98 -0.41 4.57 -3.18
CA ILE A 98 0.89 4.33 -3.79
C ILE A 98 1.40 2.96 -3.34
N ASN A 99 1.74 2.11 -4.30
CA ASN A 99 2.30 0.80 -4.05
C ASN A 99 3.75 0.73 -4.54
N LYS A 100 4.59 0.14 -3.70
CA LYS A 100 5.95 -0.30 -4.04
C LYS A 100 5.90 -1.75 -4.45
N ILE A 101 6.48 -2.03 -5.61
CA ILE A 101 6.60 -3.38 -6.15
C ILE A 101 8.07 -3.74 -6.17
N PHE A 102 8.42 -4.82 -5.49
CA PHE A 102 9.76 -5.37 -5.41
C PHE A 102 9.81 -6.63 -6.25
N LEU A 103 10.68 -6.64 -7.26
CA LEU A 103 10.94 -7.78 -8.15
C LEU A 103 12.26 -8.40 -7.74
N VAL A 104 12.22 -9.63 -7.24
CA VAL A 104 13.40 -10.37 -6.76
C VAL A 104 13.91 -11.28 -7.86
N PHE A 105 15.16 -11.10 -8.28
CA PHE A 105 15.80 -11.92 -9.31
C PHE A 105 16.78 -12.91 -8.67
N SER A 106 17.04 -14.03 -9.35
CA SER A 106 18.05 -14.99 -8.89
C SER A 106 19.46 -14.40 -8.94
N GLN A 107 19.73 -13.60 -9.96
CA GLN A 107 20.96 -12.82 -10.14
C GLN A 107 20.59 -11.48 -10.80
N PRO A 108 21.32 -10.39 -10.50
CA PRO A 108 21.17 -9.14 -11.25
C PRO A 108 21.53 -9.37 -12.72
N PHE A 109 20.76 -8.78 -13.63
CA PHE A 109 21.04 -8.78 -15.08
C PHE A 109 21.47 -7.40 -15.59
N TRP A 110 21.60 -6.44 -14.68
CA TRP A 110 22.09 -5.09 -14.90
C TRP A 110 23.52 -4.95 -14.36
N ASP A 111 24.21 -3.89 -14.78
CA ASP A 111 25.60 -3.62 -14.36
C ASP A 111 25.71 -3.30 -12.86
N VAL A 112 26.89 -3.52 -12.27
CA VAL A 112 27.11 -3.32 -10.82
C VAL A 112 26.87 -1.87 -10.40
N ASP A 113 27.20 -0.91 -11.26
CA ASP A 113 27.03 0.53 -11.01
C ASP A 113 25.66 1.06 -11.47
N PHE A 114 24.75 0.16 -11.86
CA PHE A 114 23.43 0.53 -12.31
C PHE A 114 22.49 0.87 -11.15
N GLU A 115 21.88 2.05 -11.17
CA GLU A 115 20.96 2.48 -10.11
C GLU A 115 19.49 2.51 -10.52
N ARG A 116 19.17 2.95 -11.74
CA ARG A 116 17.78 3.29 -12.13
C ARG A 116 17.53 3.26 -13.64
N PHE A 117 16.40 2.68 -14.04
CA PHE A 117 15.80 2.78 -15.36
C PHE A 117 14.74 3.88 -15.34
N HIS A 118 14.72 4.75 -16.35
CA HIS A 118 13.60 5.66 -16.59
C HIS A 118 12.88 5.26 -17.87
N PHE A 119 11.55 5.11 -17.78
CA PHE A 119 10.74 4.83 -18.95
C PHE A 119 10.16 6.12 -19.50
N LEU A 120 10.49 6.39 -20.76
CA LEU A 120 9.92 7.48 -21.53
C LEU A 120 8.97 6.89 -22.56
N TRP A 121 7.69 6.91 -22.21
CA TRP A 121 6.64 6.48 -23.12
C TRP A 121 6.45 7.52 -24.22
N ASN A 122 6.87 7.20 -25.44
CA ASN A 122 6.57 8.04 -26.60
C ASN A 122 5.06 8.02 -26.87
N THR A 123 4.47 9.18 -27.16
CA THR A 123 3.03 9.38 -27.40
C THR A 123 2.56 8.99 -28.80
N ASN A 124 3.41 8.38 -29.63
CA ASN A 124 3.03 7.89 -30.95
C ASN A 124 2.03 6.71 -30.86
N ARG A 125 1.19 6.56 -31.89
CA ARG A 125 0.13 5.53 -31.95
C ARG A 125 0.61 4.11 -31.60
N SER A 126 1.80 3.72 -32.06
CA SER A 126 2.36 2.38 -31.80
C SER A 126 2.52 2.06 -30.31
N ASN A 127 2.88 3.04 -29.48
CA ASN A 127 3.02 2.86 -28.03
C ASN A 127 1.69 2.99 -27.29
N ILE A 128 0.74 3.74 -27.85
CA ILE A 128 -0.63 3.79 -27.32
C ILE A 128 -1.31 2.42 -27.48
N GLU A 129 -1.07 1.75 -28.61
CA GLU A 129 -1.64 0.44 -28.94
C GLU A 129 -0.83 -0.73 -28.35
N TRP A 130 0.43 -0.51 -27.95
CA TRP A 130 1.24 -1.54 -27.31
C TRP A 130 0.61 -2.03 -26.00
N LYS A 131 0.56 -3.36 -25.87
CA LYS A 131 0.00 -4.08 -24.73
C LYS A 131 0.92 -5.23 -24.35
N LEU A 132 0.87 -5.60 -23.07
CA LEU A 132 1.52 -6.81 -22.55
C LEU A 132 0.79 -8.04 -23.12
N LYS A 133 1.52 -8.93 -23.79
CA LYS A 133 0.98 -10.11 -24.46
C LYS A 133 0.34 -11.07 -23.46
N CYS A 134 0.95 -11.25 -22.29
CA CYS A 134 0.40 -12.07 -21.21
C CYS A 134 -0.99 -11.61 -20.72
N PHE A 135 -1.43 -10.38 -21.04
CA PHE A 135 -2.75 -9.86 -20.66
C PHE A 135 -3.83 -10.06 -21.73
N ILE A 136 -3.50 -10.37 -22.99
CA ILE A 136 -4.44 -10.35 -24.14
C ILE A 136 -5.67 -11.25 -23.95
N ASN A 137 -5.53 -12.39 -23.26
CA ASN A 137 -6.60 -13.35 -23.02
C ASN A 137 -6.98 -13.45 -21.53
N THR A 138 -6.82 -12.36 -20.79
CA THR A 138 -7.12 -12.28 -19.36
C THR A 138 -8.23 -11.24 -19.13
N PRO A 139 -8.96 -11.28 -18.00
CA PRO A 139 -9.89 -10.21 -17.65
C PRO A 139 -9.20 -8.89 -17.25
N TYR A 140 -7.85 -8.87 -17.23
CA TYR A 140 -7.06 -7.72 -16.82
C TYR A 140 -6.53 -6.94 -18.03
N ASP A 141 -6.45 -5.63 -17.88
CA ASP A 141 -5.91 -4.70 -18.86
C ASP A 141 -4.44 -4.38 -18.53
N SER A 142 -3.63 -4.09 -19.55
CA SER A 142 -2.19 -3.83 -19.39
C SER A 142 -1.81 -2.35 -19.24
N GLN A 143 -2.75 -1.40 -19.32
CA GLN A 143 -2.45 0.05 -19.33
C GLN A 143 -1.80 0.53 -18.03
N TRP A 144 -1.97 -0.20 -16.93
CA TRP A 144 -1.27 0.10 -15.67
C TRP A 144 0.24 0.22 -15.85
N CYS A 145 0.85 -0.57 -16.76
CA CYS A 145 2.29 -0.55 -16.97
C CYS A 145 2.79 0.81 -17.47
N LYS A 146 1.94 1.58 -18.16
CA LYS A 146 2.28 2.91 -18.66
C LYS A 146 2.35 3.97 -17.57
N SER A 147 1.82 3.69 -16.38
CA SER A 147 1.99 4.56 -15.21
C SER A 147 3.31 4.34 -14.47
N ILE A 148 4.08 3.33 -14.85
CA ILE A 148 5.42 3.12 -14.33
C ILE A 148 6.38 4.05 -15.05
N SER A 149 7.04 4.89 -14.26
CA SER A 149 8.03 5.87 -14.74
C SER A 149 9.47 5.39 -14.59
N SER A 150 9.74 4.48 -13.65
CA SER A 150 11.10 4.02 -13.39
C SER A 150 11.16 2.73 -12.56
N PHE A 151 12.25 2.00 -12.74
CA PHE A 151 12.72 0.98 -11.81
C PHE A 151 14.02 1.44 -11.17
N TYR A 152 14.26 1.11 -9.91
CA TYR A 152 15.54 1.36 -9.26
C TYR A 152 16.00 0.13 -8.49
N VAL A 153 17.32 -0.04 -8.37
CA VAL A 153 17.90 -1.13 -7.58
C VAL A 153 17.68 -0.86 -6.10
N HIS A 154 17.27 -1.87 -5.35
CA HIS A 154 17.12 -1.75 -3.92
C HIS A 154 18.49 -1.53 -3.25
N HIS A 155 18.60 -0.47 -2.45
CA HIS A 155 19.86 0.01 -1.88
C HIS A 155 20.60 -0.98 -0.94
N LEU A 156 19.95 -2.04 -0.46
CA LEU A 156 20.60 -3.13 0.30
C LEU A 156 20.62 -4.48 -0.43
N LEU A 157 19.82 -4.64 -1.48
CA LEU A 157 19.61 -5.94 -2.14
C LEU A 157 19.88 -5.78 -3.63
N SER A 158 21.09 -6.11 -4.05
CA SER A 158 21.55 -5.90 -5.42
C SER A 158 20.82 -6.73 -6.47
N ASN A 159 20.03 -7.73 -6.07
CA ASN A 159 19.22 -8.57 -6.94
C ASN A 159 17.72 -8.18 -6.93
N VAL A 160 17.36 -7.01 -6.39
CA VAL A 160 15.97 -6.54 -6.29
C VAL A 160 15.79 -5.24 -7.04
N LEU A 161 14.86 -5.22 -7.99
CA LEU A 161 14.35 -3.98 -8.59
C LEU A 161 13.08 -3.54 -7.87
N VAL A 162 12.92 -2.22 -7.74
CA VAL A 162 11.76 -1.59 -7.13
C VAL A 162 11.13 -0.63 -8.12
N THR A 163 9.81 -0.67 -8.24
CA THR A 163 9.03 0.36 -8.92
C THR A 163 7.93 0.86 -8.01
N GLU A 164 7.47 2.08 -8.27
CA GLU A 164 6.34 2.69 -7.61
C GLU A 164 5.21 2.88 -8.62
N ILE A 165 3.98 2.62 -8.19
CA ILE A 165 2.77 2.88 -8.95
C ILE A 165 1.80 3.65 -8.06
N SER A 166 1.09 4.61 -8.62
CA SER A 166 0.23 5.51 -7.84
C SER A 166 -1.14 5.69 -8.47
N GLY A 167 -2.08 6.22 -7.69
CA GLY A 167 -3.43 6.52 -8.13
C GLY A 167 -4.26 5.26 -8.40
N GLU A 168 -5.15 5.34 -9.39
CA GLU A 168 -6.09 4.25 -9.70
C GLU A 168 -5.38 2.98 -10.21
N ASN A 169 -4.25 3.13 -10.92
CA ASN A 169 -3.46 1.98 -11.35
C ASN A 169 -2.84 1.23 -10.17
N SER A 170 -2.52 1.94 -9.07
CA SER A 170 -2.04 1.29 -7.85
C SER A 170 -3.08 0.35 -7.26
N LYS A 171 -4.34 0.80 -7.17
CA LYS A 171 -5.47 -0.01 -6.70
C LYS A 171 -5.80 -1.14 -7.68
N TYR A 172 -5.67 -0.86 -8.97
CA TYR A 172 -5.96 -1.82 -10.03
C TYR A 172 -5.00 -3.02 -9.95
N ILE A 173 -3.70 -2.78 -9.82
CA ILE A 173 -2.72 -3.87 -9.79
C ILE A 173 -2.87 -4.77 -8.55
N GLU A 174 -3.44 -4.29 -7.44
CA GLU A 174 -3.72 -5.10 -6.25
C GLU A 174 -4.65 -6.28 -6.54
N GLN A 175 -5.47 -6.18 -7.59
CA GLN A 175 -6.42 -7.21 -8.02
C GLN A 175 -5.83 -8.23 -8.99
N ILE A 176 -4.64 -7.97 -9.52
CA ILE A 176 -3.98 -8.80 -10.52
C ILE A 176 -3.15 -9.88 -9.81
N PRO A 177 -3.27 -11.17 -10.19
CA PRO A 177 -2.44 -12.25 -9.64
C PRO A 177 -0.93 -12.00 -9.80
N ASP A 178 -0.14 -12.44 -8.82
CA ASP A 178 1.33 -12.29 -8.81
C ASP A 178 1.99 -12.91 -10.05
N GLU A 179 1.56 -14.09 -10.46
CA GLU A 179 2.09 -14.80 -11.62
C GLU A 179 1.94 -13.99 -12.92
N LEU A 180 0.77 -13.37 -13.10
CA LEU A 180 0.48 -12.53 -14.27
C LEU A 180 1.27 -11.21 -14.22
N LEU A 181 1.40 -10.60 -13.04
CA LEU A 181 2.24 -9.41 -12.89
C LEU A 181 3.71 -9.70 -13.18
N LEU A 182 4.26 -10.82 -12.71
CA LEU A 182 5.64 -11.21 -12.97
C LEU A 182 5.93 -11.31 -14.48
N LEU A 183 5.03 -11.94 -15.24
CA LEU A 183 5.11 -11.99 -16.71
C LEU A 183 5.00 -10.59 -17.33
N GLY A 184 4.05 -9.76 -16.85
CA GLY A 184 3.86 -8.40 -17.33
C GLY A 184 5.09 -7.51 -17.11
N PHE A 185 5.72 -7.62 -15.94
CA PHE A 185 6.94 -6.89 -15.64
C PHE A 185 8.13 -7.37 -16.47
N GLN A 186 8.25 -8.68 -16.72
CA GLN A 186 9.26 -9.20 -17.62
C GLN A 186 9.11 -8.61 -19.04
N GLU A 187 7.90 -8.67 -19.60
CA GLU A 187 7.62 -8.12 -20.93
C GLU A 187 7.87 -6.61 -20.99
N LEU A 188 7.51 -5.87 -19.93
CA LEU A 188 7.81 -4.44 -19.82
C LEU A 188 9.31 -4.17 -19.83
N LEU A 189 10.10 -4.94 -19.08
CA LEU A 189 11.56 -4.81 -19.06
C LEU A 189 12.14 -5.14 -20.44
N CYS A 190 11.73 -6.24 -21.08
CA CYS A 190 12.17 -6.60 -22.43
C CYS A 190 11.81 -5.53 -23.48
N HIS A 191 10.70 -4.82 -23.30
CA HIS A 191 10.30 -3.75 -24.23
C HIS A 191 11.27 -2.56 -24.21
N PHE A 192 11.78 -2.18 -23.03
CA PHE A 192 12.71 -1.06 -22.86
C PHE A 192 14.18 -1.47 -22.82
N TYR A 193 14.47 -2.76 -22.62
CA TYR A 193 15.80 -3.33 -22.53
C TYR A 193 15.93 -4.54 -23.48
N PRO A 194 16.00 -4.28 -24.80
CA PRO A 194 15.91 -5.32 -25.84
C PRO A 194 17.15 -6.22 -25.96
N ASP A 195 18.30 -5.78 -25.44
CA ASP A 195 19.58 -6.48 -25.65
C ASP A 195 19.80 -7.69 -24.72
N ASN A 196 18.89 -7.96 -23.79
CA ASN A 196 18.88 -9.20 -22.99
C ASN A 196 17.45 -9.74 -22.91
N GLU A 197 17.29 -11.06 -23.06
CA GLU A 197 16.10 -11.75 -22.54
C GLU A 197 16.02 -11.47 -21.03
N SER A 198 15.33 -10.39 -20.65
CA SER A 198 15.27 -9.98 -19.25
C SER A 198 14.68 -11.15 -18.46
N PRO A 199 15.37 -11.64 -17.42
CA PRO A 199 14.93 -12.82 -16.69
C PRO A 199 13.58 -12.56 -16.03
N ILE A 200 12.80 -13.61 -15.83
CA ILE A 200 11.60 -13.52 -14.99
C ILE A 200 12.06 -13.38 -13.54
N ALA A 201 11.54 -12.37 -12.84
CA ALA A 201 11.73 -12.27 -11.39
C ALA A 201 11.12 -13.51 -10.72
N LYS A 202 11.84 -14.09 -9.76
CA LYS A 202 11.39 -15.30 -9.03
C LYS A 202 10.28 -15.00 -8.05
N GLN A 203 10.21 -13.77 -7.58
CA GLN A 203 9.24 -13.35 -6.59
C GLN A 203 8.88 -11.89 -6.80
N ILE A 204 7.62 -11.58 -6.54
CA ILE A 204 7.10 -10.22 -6.44
C ILE A 204 6.64 -10.00 -4.99
N ILE A 205 6.98 -8.85 -4.44
CA ILE A 205 6.46 -8.38 -3.15
C ILE A 205 5.84 -7.01 -3.40
N ARG A 206 4.66 -6.77 -2.82
CA ARG A 206 3.93 -5.52 -2.98
C ARG A 206 3.70 -4.91 -1.60
N SER A 207 3.88 -3.61 -1.46
CA SER A 207 3.31 -2.92 -0.29
C SER A 207 1.79 -2.88 -0.48
N GLN A 208 1.05 -3.27 0.56
CA GLN A 208 -0.39 -3.04 0.69
C GLN A 208 -0.63 -1.99 1.78
#